data_AF-A0A350XFT8-F1
#
_entry.id   AF-A0A350XFT8-F1
#
_cell.length_a   1.000
_cell.length_b   1.000
_cell.length_c   1.000
_cell.angle_alpha   90.00
_cell.angle_beta   90.00
_cell.angle_gamma   90.00
#
_symmetry.space_group_name_H-M   'P 1'
#
loop_
_entity.id
_entity.type
_entity.pdbx_description
1 polymer ?
#
loop_
_entity_poly.entity_id
_entity_poly.type
_entity_poly.pdbx_seq_one_letter_code
_entity_poly.pdbx_strand_id
1 'polypeptide(L)' 'MPRGGRRESSGRKLKWNLGKTKAVRIPEAIADTILEVARRLDEGESIESVIIPESEILTVQLSPDDLGEFKGHSKYSSA' A
#
# COMPACT_ATOMS: atom_id res chain seq x y z
N MET A 1 -2.00 -5.03 -46.15
CA MET A 1 -0.64 -4.76 -45.64
C MET A 1 -0.69 -4.61 -44.12
N PRO A 2 -0.05 -5.47 -43.31
CA PRO A 2 -0.04 -5.26 -41.87
C PRO A 2 1.08 -4.28 -41.48
N ARG A 3 0.71 -3.16 -40.82
CA ARG A 3 1.63 -2.15 -40.29
C ARG A 3 1.80 -2.31 -38.78
N GLY A 4 2.63 -3.24 -38.33
CA GLY A 4 2.97 -3.31 -36.90
C GLY A 4 3.71 -4.58 -36.51
N GLY A 5 5.04 -4.50 -36.43
CA GLY A 5 5.88 -5.52 -35.80
C GLY A 5 6.24 -5.11 -34.37
N ARG A 6 6.25 -6.08 -33.44
CA ARG A 6 6.75 -5.91 -32.07
C ARG A 6 8.22 -5.49 -32.14
N ARG A 7 8.56 -4.35 -31.55
CA ARG A 7 9.95 -3.93 -31.33
C ARG A 7 10.33 -4.26 -29.90
N GLU A 8 11.58 -4.62 -29.62
CA GLU A 8 12.00 -4.95 -28.25
C GLU A 8 11.75 -3.79 -27.25
N SER A 9 11.74 -2.55 -27.74
CA SER A 9 11.42 -1.35 -26.97
C SER A 9 9.97 -0.83 -27.14
N SER A 10 9.07 -1.62 -27.74
CA SER A 10 7.68 -1.19 -28.00
C SER A 10 6.75 -1.26 -26.77
N GLY A 11 7.31 -1.52 -25.58
CA GLY A 11 6.62 -1.33 -24.31
C GLY A 11 6.65 0.14 -23.87
N ARG A 12 5.53 0.64 -23.31
CA ARG A 12 5.49 1.94 -22.65
C ARG A 12 6.45 1.90 -21.46
N LYS A 13 7.48 2.75 -21.45
CA LYS A 13 8.34 2.90 -20.28
C LYS A 13 7.47 3.28 -19.09
N LEU A 14 7.67 2.60 -17.97
CA LEU A 14 7.04 2.97 -16.70
C LEU A 14 7.57 4.35 -16.33
N LYS A 15 6.67 5.27 -15.97
CA LYS A 15 7.03 6.66 -15.65
C LYS A 15 7.68 6.78 -14.26
N TRP A 16 7.45 5.78 -13.41
CA TRP A 16 7.93 5.69 -12.03
C TRP A 16 9.07 4.68 -11.96
N ASN A 17 10.11 4.99 -11.20
CA ASN A 17 11.27 4.12 -10.95
C ASN A 17 10.89 2.85 -10.20
N LEU A 18 9.93 2.94 -9.27
CA LEU A 18 9.35 1.80 -8.55
C LEU A 18 8.45 0.92 -9.45
N GLY A 19 8.28 1.31 -10.72
CA GLY A 19 7.59 0.53 -11.74
C GLY A 19 6.08 0.58 -11.58
N LYS A 20 5.50 -0.45 -10.97
CA LYS A 20 4.03 -0.67 -10.97
C LYS A 20 3.32 0.31 -10.04
N THR A 21 2.36 1.06 -10.58
CA THR A 21 1.50 1.96 -9.82
C THR A 21 0.05 1.48 -9.75
N LYS A 22 -0.67 1.84 -8.69
CA LYS A 22 -2.11 1.59 -8.52
C LYS A 22 -2.86 2.91 -8.50
N ALA A 23 -3.97 3.01 -9.23
CA ALA A 23 -4.86 4.16 -9.17
C ALA A 23 -5.73 4.10 -7.91
N VAL A 24 -5.81 5.21 -7.17
CA VAL A 24 -6.62 5.36 -5.96
C VAL A 24 -7.43 6.65 -6.07
N ARG A 25 -8.65 6.68 -5.54
CA ARG A 25 -9.48 7.89 -5.44
C ARG A 25 -9.22 8.53 -4.08
N ILE A 26 -8.91 9.82 -4.09
CA ILE A 26 -8.58 10.60 -2.89
C ILE A 26 -9.28 11.97 -2.96
N PRO A 27 -9.55 12.62 -1.82
CA PRO A 27 -10.00 14.02 -1.81
C PRO A 27 -8.99 14.96 -2.46
N GLU A 28 -9.48 15.98 -3.16
CA GLU A 28 -8.62 16.98 -3.82
C GLU A 28 -7.71 17.71 -2.83
N ALA A 29 -8.21 17.96 -1.61
CA ALA A 29 -7.47 18.66 -0.56
C ALA A 29 -6.14 17.99 -0.14
N ILE A 30 -5.97 16.68 -0.41
CA ILE A 30 -4.76 15.92 -0.06
C ILE A 30 -4.02 15.37 -1.29
N ALA A 31 -4.47 15.73 -2.49
CA ALA A 31 -3.91 15.17 -3.72
C ALA A 31 -2.44 15.56 -3.92
N ASP A 32 -2.13 16.83 -3.69
CA ASP A 32 -0.79 17.37 -3.91
C ASP A 32 0.22 16.80 -2.90
N THR A 33 -0.19 16.66 -1.63
CA THR A 33 0.67 16.10 -0.58
C THR A 33 1.00 14.63 -0.84
N ILE A 34 0.01 13.83 -1.24
CA ILE A 34 0.22 12.42 -1.62
C ILE A 34 1.13 12.32 -2.83
N LEU A 35 0.98 13.23 -3.80
CA LEU A 35 1.81 13.23 -5.00
C LEU A 35 3.27 13.58 -4.69
N GLU A 36 3.50 14.53 -3.79
CA GLU A 36 4.84 14.89 -3.32
C GLU A 36 5.52 13.71 -2.59
N VAL A 37 4.80 13.09 -1.66
CA VAL A 37 5.23 11.86 -0.97
C VAL A 37 5.57 10.75 -1.97
N ALA A 38 4.73 10.53 -2.97
CA ALA A 38 4.96 9.51 -3.98
C ALA A 38 6.25 9.76 -4.79
N ARG A 39 6.57 11.03 -5.11
CA ARG A 39 7.82 11.37 -5.81
C ARG A 39 9.05 11.10 -4.97
N ARG A 40 9.02 11.51 -3.70
CA ARG A 40 10.10 11.26 -2.74
C ARG A 40 10.43 9.77 -2.61
N LEU A 41 9.40 8.94 -2.50
CA LEU A 41 9.57 7.48 -2.49
C LEU A 41 10.15 6.95 -3.80
N ASP A 42 9.75 7.52 -4.95
CA ASP A 42 10.27 7.12 -6.27
C ASP A 42 11.73 7.55 -6.51
N GLU A 43 12.20 8.57 -5.79
CA GLU A 43 13.60 9.03 -5.78
C GLU A 43 14.50 8.19 -4.87
N GLY A 44 13.91 7.29 -4.06
CA GLY A 44 14.64 6.36 -3.19
C GLY A 44 14.62 6.74 -1.70
N GLU A 45 13.75 7.67 -1.29
CA GLU A 45 13.55 7.97 0.13
C GLU A 45 12.88 6.80 0.86
N SER A 46 13.28 6.54 2.12
CA SER A 46 12.76 5.42 2.90
C SER A 46 11.31 5.65 3.34
N ILE A 47 10.49 4.60 3.30
CA ILE A 47 9.07 4.66 3.66
C ILE A 47 8.85 5.10 5.11
N GLU A 48 9.80 4.76 5.98
CA GLU A 48 9.76 5.06 7.41
C GLU A 48 9.90 6.56 7.71
N SER A 49 10.63 7.33 6.90
CA SER A 49 10.75 8.79 7.09
C SER A 49 9.52 9.56 6.59
N VAL A 50 8.72 8.94 5.72
CA VAL A 50 7.61 9.62 5.02
C VAL A 50 6.26 9.36 5.67
N ILE A 51 6.07 8.23 6.37
CA ILE A 51 4.78 7.83 6.97
C ILE A 51 4.71 8.13 8.47
N ILE A 52 5.84 8.32 9.16
CA ILE A 52 5.85 8.61 10.60
C ILE A 52 5.87 10.13 10.80
N PRO A 53 4.73 10.80 11.06
CA PRO A 53 4.80 12.12 11.66
C PRO A 53 5.42 11.98 13.04
N GLU A 54 6.39 12.84 13.33
CA GLU A 54 7.18 12.90 14.57
C GLU A 54 6.34 13.06 15.86
N SER A 55 5.00 13.14 15.76
CA SER A 55 4.12 13.45 16.89
C SER A 55 3.43 12.26 17.57
N GLU A 56 3.23 11.08 16.97
CA GLU A 56 2.45 10.02 17.65
C GLU A 56 2.93 8.60 17.33
N ILE A 57 4.05 8.20 17.92
CA ILE A 57 4.27 6.79 18.24
C ILE A 57 3.48 6.49 19.53
N LEU A 58 2.17 6.30 19.44
CA LEU A 58 1.47 5.51 20.45
C LEU A 58 1.75 4.05 20.12
N THR A 59 2.83 3.50 20.68
CA THR A 59 3.00 2.06 20.78
C THR A 59 1.83 1.52 21.61
N VAL A 60 0.76 1.07 20.96
CA VAL A 60 -0.19 0.16 21.60
C VAL A 60 0.52 -1.18 21.67
N GLN A 61 1.18 -1.43 22.80
CA GLN A 61 1.60 -2.76 23.19
C GLN A 61 0.32 -3.59 23.37
N LEU A 62 -0.07 -4.35 22.35
CA LEU A 62 -1.03 -5.43 22.51
C LEU A 62 -0.33 -6.52 23.32
N SER A 63 -0.52 -6.51 24.64
CA SER A 63 -0.16 -7.62 25.51
C SER A 63 -0.95 -8.87 25.07
N PRO A 64 -0.31 -10.05 24.97
CA PRO A 64 -0.98 -11.30 24.60
C PRO A 64 -2.13 -11.74 25.53
N ASP A 65 -2.29 -11.08 26.68
CA ASP A 65 -3.19 -11.50 27.75
C ASP A 65 -4.68 -11.16 27.48
N ASP A 66 -5.00 -10.36 26.46
CA ASP A 66 -6.37 -10.00 26.10
C ASP A 66 -7.04 -10.96 25.09
N LEU A 67 -6.44 -12.12 24.79
CA LEU A 67 -7.14 -13.21 24.10
C LEU A 67 -8.01 -13.99 25.10
N GLY A 68 -9.12 -13.36 25.51
CA GLY A 68 -10.20 -14.05 26.21
C GLY A 68 -10.67 -15.26 25.40
N GLU A 69 -10.65 -16.44 26.03
CA GLU A 69 -11.09 -17.72 25.46
C GLU A 69 -12.45 -17.60 24.76
N PHE A 70 -12.46 -17.66 23.43
CA PHE A 70 -13.68 -17.92 22.67
C PHE A 70 -14.08 -19.38 22.92
N LYS A 71 -14.88 -19.60 23.97
CA LYS A 71 -15.53 -20.88 24.25
C LYS A 71 -16.64 -21.10 23.22
N GLY A 72 -16.24 -21.56 22.03
CA GLY A 72 -17.16 -22.02 20.99
C GLY A 72 -17.88 -23.27 21.47
N HIS A 73 -19.08 -23.11 22.03
CA HIS A 73 -20.02 -24.20 22.20
C HIS A 73 -20.48 -24.66 20.80
N SER A 74 -19.78 -25.64 20.23
CA SER A 74 -20.24 -26.36 19.04
C SER A 74 -21.49 -27.15 19.41
N LYS A 75 -22.67 -26.57 19.13
CA LYS A 75 -23.95 -27.27 19.15
C LYS A 75 -24.31 -27.65 17.72
N TYR A 76 -23.63 -28.64 17.15
CA TYR A 76 -24.19 -29.41 16.05
C TYR A 76 -23.99 -30.90 16.34
N SER A 77 -25.11 -31.47 16.78
CA SER A 77 -25.37 -32.89 16.96
C SER A 77 -25.89 -33.46 15.64
N SER A 78 -25.47 -34.69 15.34
CA SER A 78 -26.20 -35.72 14.59
C SER A 78 -26.55 -35.47 13.11
N ALA A 79 -25.94 -36.26 12.23
CA ALA A 79 -26.62 -37.32 11.45
C ALA A 79 -25.56 -38.24 10.81
#